data_AF-A0A2J8ACG5-F1
#
_entry.id   AF-A0A2J8ACG5-F1
#
_cell.length_a   1.000
_cell.length_b   1.000
_cell.length_c   1.000
_cell.angle_alpha   90.00
_cell.angle_beta   90.00
_cell.angle_gamma   90.00
#
_symmetry.space_group_name_H-M   'P 1'
#
loop_
_entity.id
_entity.type
_entity.pdbx_description
1 polymer ?
#
loop_
_entity_poly.entity_id
_entity_poly.type
_entity_poly.pdbx_seq_one_letter_code
_entity_poly.pdbx_strand_id
1 'polypeptide(L)'
;ASASQDTDFGTELDQRLREQLRRAPYDKGSDARLKAILAAASGAGAGGSGAGDELDDDVDVAVGGGHGWINDRCPLSMKDVLELEQPVRDSLGYVYESASIREYLRSNPNGMKHPVAGVQHLLTLAELKPAAEVEREKRRRRLNGAAGGANAGKAHDFIDV
;
A
#
# COMPACT_ATOMS: atom_id res chain seq x y z
N ALA A 1 -34.93 -37.26 -38.49
CA ALA A 1 -33.83 -36.30 -38.27
C ALA A 1 -33.89 -35.88 -36.82
N SER A 2 -32.88 -36.26 -36.03
CA SER A 2 -32.82 -36.00 -34.59
C SER A 2 -32.32 -34.57 -34.39
N ALA A 3 -33.17 -33.69 -33.85
CA ALA A 3 -32.80 -32.31 -33.57
C ALA A 3 -31.82 -32.28 -32.38
N SER A 4 -30.59 -31.85 -32.64
CA SER A 4 -29.60 -31.56 -31.61
C SER A 4 -30.12 -30.43 -30.73
N GLN A 5 -30.53 -30.76 -29.50
CA GLN A 5 -30.88 -29.76 -28.51
C GLN A 5 -29.59 -29.10 -28.03
N ASP A 6 -29.28 -27.92 -28.56
CA ASP A 6 -28.24 -27.06 -27.99
C ASP A 6 -28.65 -26.72 -26.56
N THR A 7 -28.02 -27.40 -25.60
CA THR A 7 -28.24 -27.15 -24.18
C THR A 7 -27.37 -25.96 -23.81
N ASP A 8 -28.00 -24.85 -23.43
CA ASP A 8 -27.28 -23.69 -22.92
C ASP A 8 -26.82 -23.98 -21.48
N PHE A 9 -25.65 -24.60 -21.38
CA PHE A 9 -25.01 -24.97 -20.12
C PHE A 9 -24.82 -23.78 -19.18
N GLY A 10 -24.66 -22.56 -19.70
CA GLY A 10 -24.56 -21.36 -18.88
C GLY A 10 -25.84 -21.10 -18.11
N THR A 11 -26.98 -21.16 -18.81
CA THR A 11 -28.29 -20.98 -18.18
C THR A 11 -28.62 -22.09 -17.17
N GLU A 12 -28.22 -23.32 -17.46
CA GLU A 12 -28.47 -24.46 -16.57
C GLU A 12 -27.65 -24.36 -15.27
N LEU A 13 -26.38 -23.96 -15.36
CA LEU A 13 -25.52 -23.73 -14.19
C LEU A 13 -26.04 -22.58 -13.33
N ASP A 14 -26.48 -21.48 -13.94
CA ASP A 14 -27.05 -20.34 -13.23
C ASP A 14 -28.35 -20.73 -12.49
N GLN A 15 -29.21 -21.52 -13.12
CA GLN A 15 -30.43 -22.00 -12.49
C GLN A 15 -30.12 -22.92 -11.30
N ARG A 16 -29.21 -23.88 -11.46
CA ARG A 16 -28.80 -24.79 -10.39
C ARG A 16 -28.13 -24.05 -9.22
N LEU A 17 -27.28 -23.07 -9.52
CA LEU A 17 -26.63 -22.24 -8.50
C LEU A 17 -27.65 -21.42 -7.71
N ARG A 18 -28.62 -20.79 -8.39
CA ARG A 18 -29.71 -20.05 -7.73
C ARG A 18 -30.57 -20.94 -6.84
N GLU A 19 -30.87 -22.16 -7.29
CA GLU A 19 -31.59 -23.14 -6.48
C GLU A 19 -30.80 -23.58 -5.24
N GLN A 20 -29.49 -23.80 -5.38
CA GLN A 20 -28.62 -24.12 -4.25
C GLN A 20 -28.56 -22.98 -3.24
N LEU A 21 -28.35 -21.75 -3.70
CA LEU A 21 -28.27 -20.57 -2.83
C LEU A 21 -29.62 -20.26 -2.13
N ARG A 22 -30.76 -20.65 -2.73
CA ARG A 22 -32.07 -20.59 -2.07
C ARG A 22 -32.22 -21.61 -0.94
N ARG A 23 -31.67 -22.82 -1.11
CA ARG A 23 -31.75 -23.89 -0.10
C ARG A 23 -30.78 -23.67 1.05
N ALA A 24 -29.58 -23.18 0.75
CA ALA A 24 -28.54 -22.88 1.71
C ALA A 24 -27.93 -21.52 1.36
N PRO A 25 -28.46 -20.42 1.92
CA PRO A 25 -27.89 -19.10 1.68
C PRO A 25 -26.44 -19.10 2.18
N TYR A 26 -25.53 -18.69 1.31
CA TYR A 26 -24.13 -18.59 1.66
C TYR A 26 -23.94 -17.45 2.66
N ASP A 27 -23.51 -17.78 3.87
CA ASP A 27 -23.17 -16.81 4.90
C ASP A 27 -21.66 -16.59 4.95
N LYS A 28 -21.25 -15.40 4.51
CA LYS A 28 -19.85 -14.96 4.53
C LYS A 28 -19.28 -14.93 5.95
N GLY A 29 -20.14 -14.73 6.96
CA GLY A 29 -19.76 -14.61 8.37
C GLY A 29 -19.41 -15.94 9.04
N SER A 30 -19.73 -17.09 8.45
CA SER A 30 -19.45 -18.42 9.02
C SER A 30 -18.37 -19.21 8.28
N ASP A 31 -17.98 -18.78 7.09
CA ASP A 31 -16.95 -19.47 6.30
C ASP A 31 -15.53 -19.25 6.87
N ALA A 32 -14.99 -20.30 7.47
CA ALA A 32 -13.65 -20.29 8.07
C ALA A 32 -12.52 -20.06 7.05
N ARG A 33 -12.69 -20.49 5.80
CA ARG A 33 -11.68 -20.27 4.74
C ARG A 33 -11.69 -18.82 4.28
N LEU A 34 -12.88 -18.26 4.08
CA LEU A 34 -13.02 -16.84 3.75
C LEU A 34 -12.44 -15.98 4.88
N LYS A 35 -12.72 -16.31 6.14
CA LYS A 35 -12.11 -15.62 7.30
C LYS A 35 -10.59 -15.73 7.33
N ALA A 36 -10.03 -16.91 7.06
CA ALA A 36 -8.58 -17.09 7.04
C ALA A 36 -7.91 -16.27 5.93
N ILE A 37 -8.53 -16.21 4.74
CA ILE A 37 -8.05 -15.39 3.62
C ILE A 37 -8.15 -13.90 3.98
N LEU A 38 -9.28 -13.47 4.55
CA LEU A 38 -9.48 -12.08 4.97
C LEU A 38 -8.51 -11.68 6.08
N ALA A 39 -8.24 -12.55 7.06
CA ALA A 39 -7.29 -12.30 8.14
C ALA A 39 -5.84 -12.24 7.64
N ALA A 40 -5.48 -13.09 6.67
CA ALA A 40 -4.18 -13.03 6.01
C ALA A 40 -4.03 -11.75 5.16
N ALA A 41 -5.10 -11.35 4.47
CA ALA A 41 -5.13 -10.15 3.65
C ALA A 41 -5.11 -8.85 4.48
N SER A 42 -5.75 -8.83 5.65
CA SER A 42 -5.79 -7.67 6.53
C SER A 42 -4.55 -7.52 7.42
N GLY A 43 -3.60 -8.47 7.37
CA GLY A 43 -2.44 -8.45 8.25
C GLY A 43 -2.76 -8.64 9.73
N ALA A 44 -3.99 -9.07 10.08
CA ALA A 44 -4.49 -9.21 11.44
C ALA A 44 -3.94 -10.47 12.18
N GLY A 45 -2.70 -10.85 11.88
CA GLY A 45 -1.94 -11.90 12.58
C GLY A 45 -1.31 -11.44 13.89
N ALA A 46 -1.60 -10.24 14.37
CA ALA A 46 -1.20 -9.75 15.69
C ALA A 46 -2.44 -9.22 16.42
N GLY A 47 -2.81 -9.89 17.52
CA GLY A 47 -4.08 -9.73 18.22
C GLY A 47 -4.44 -8.31 18.62
N GLY A 48 -5.74 -8.02 18.56
CA GLY A 48 -6.31 -6.78 19.07
C GLY A 48 -7.77 -6.66 18.66
N SER A 49 -8.67 -7.08 19.53
CA SER A 49 -10.08 -6.72 19.47
C SER A 49 -10.22 -5.20 19.55
N GLY A 50 -10.83 -4.58 18.54
CA GLY A 50 -11.10 -3.14 18.56
C GLY A 50 -11.91 -2.73 17.34
N ALA A 51 -13.22 -2.60 17.55
CA ALA A 51 -14.17 -2.08 16.58
C ALA A 51 -13.91 -0.58 16.30
N GLY A 52 -14.26 -0.15 15.08
CA GLY A 52 -14.60 1.23 14.78
C GLY A 52 -13.67 1.94 13.81
N ASP A 53 -14.22 2.16 12.62
CA ASP A 53 -14.21 3.43 11.88
C ASP A 53 -13.49 3.41 10.52
N GLU A 54 -14.32 3.24 9.49
CA GLU A 54 -14.32 3.92 8.19
C GLU A 54 -12.97 4.52 7.72
N LEU A 55 -12.15 3.72 7.03
CA LEU A 55 -11.25 4.22 5.99
C LEU A 55 -11.25 3.24 4.81
N ASP A 56 -12.32 3.36 4.04
CA ASP A 56 -12.44 2.93 2.66
C ASP A 56 -11.50 3.81 1.81
N ASP A 57 -10.23 3.45 1.74
CA ASP A 57 -9.29 3.98 0.76
C ASP A 57 -8.55 2.77 0.20
N ASP A 58 -8.91 2.40 -1.03
CA ASP A 58 -8.31 1.35 -1.83
C ASP A 58 -6.78 1.39 -1.73
N VAL A 59 -6.21 0.58 -0.84
CA VAL A 59 -4.78 0.34 -0.81
C VAL A 59 -4.52 -0.67 -1.92
N ASP A 60 -4.20 -0.15 -3.10
CA ASP A 60 -3.56 -0.93 -4.16
C ASP A 60 -2.23 -1.49 -3.61
N VAL A 61 -2.30 -2.66 -2.98
CA VAL A 61 -1.12 -3.44 -2.60
C VAL A 61 -0.57 -4.01 -3.90
N ALA A 62 0.29 -3.23 -4.57
CA ALA A 62 1.09 -3.72 -5.67
C ALA A 62 1.84 -4.98 -5.20
N VAL A 63 1.68 -6.07 -5.97
CA VAL A 63 2.27 -7.39 -5.72
C VAL A 63 3.80 -7.26 -5.68
N GLY A 64 4.34 -7.06 -4.48
CA GLY A 64 5.77 -6.89 -4.27
C GLY A 64 6.17 -6.23 -2.96
N GLY A 65 5.32 -6.12 -1.94
CA GLY A 65 5.68 -5.49 -0.64
C GLY A 65 6.25 -4.06 -0.75
N GLY A 66 6.16 -3.47 -1.94
CA GLY A 66 6.85 -2.28 -2.36
C GLY A 66 6.01 -1.09 -1.98
N HIS A 67 6.66 -0.13 -1.34
CA HIS A 67 6.08 1.17 -1.09
C HIS A 67 5.57 1.80 -2.40
N GLY A 68 4.57 2.69 -2.36
CA GLY A 68 3.93 3.25 -3.56
C GLY A 68 4.82 4.20 -4.41
N TRP A 69 6.13 4.20 -4.17
CA TRP A 69 7.13 5.03 -4.82
C TRP A 69 8.35 4.21 -5.28
N ILE A 70 9.08 4.72 -6.27
CA ILE A 70 10.11 3.96 -6.99
C ILE A 70 11.45 3.92 -6.26
N ASN A 71 11.87 5.03 -5.65
CA ASN A 71 13.22 5.20 -5.12
C ASN A 71 13.28 5.09 -3.59
N ASP A 72 14.30 4.42 -3.06
CA ASP A 72 14.52 4.35 -1.60
C ASP A 72 15.08 5.67 -1.03
N ARG A 73 15.87 6.39 -1.84
CA ARG A 73 16.55 7.65 -1.48
C ARG A 73 16.22 8.76 -2.45
N CYS A 74 16.15 9.99 -1.95
CA CYS A 74 16.01 11.16 -2.81
C CYS A 74 17.25 11.32 -3.71
N PRO A 75 17.10 11.37 -5.05
CA PRO A 75 18.23 11.52 -5.96
C PRO A 75 19.01 12.83 -5.82
N LEU A 76 18.41 13.85 -5.19
CA LEU A 76 19.02 15.18 -5.02
C LEU A 76 19.65 15.37 -3.64
N SER A 77 18.91 15.06 -2.57
CA SER A 77 19.41 15.25 -1.20
C SER A 77 20.09 14.01 -0.60
N MET A 78 20.01 12.86 -1.28
CA MET A 78 20.55 11.56 -0.85
C MET A 78 20.03 11.04 0.50
N LYS A 79 19.02 11.69 1.08
CA LYS A 79 18.30 11.23 2.26
C LYS A 79 17.36 10.09 1.91
N ASP A 80 17.13 9.19 2.85
CA ASP A 80 16.10 8.17 2.72
C ASP A 80 14.72 8.83 2.57
N VAL A 81 13.86 8.27 1.71
CA VAL A 81 12.52 8.85 1.43
C VAL A 81 11.70 9.04 2.71
N LEU A 82 11.92 8.16 3.68
CA LEU A 82 11.25 8.17 4.97
C LEU A 82 11.83 9.17 5.98
N GLU A 83 12.88 9.90 5.62
CA GLU A 83 13.48 10.96 6.44
C GLU A 83 13.29 12.37 5.85
N LEU A 84 12.63 12.49 4.70
CA LEU A 84 12.39 13.77 4.04
C LEU A 84 11.44 14.68 4.84
N GLU A 85 11.69 15.98 4.93
CA GLU A 85 10.82 16.88 5.70
C GLU A 85 9.49 17.18 4.98
N GLN A 86 9.54 17.31 3.65
CA GLN A 86 8.38 17.55 2.79
C GLN A 86 8.55 16.74 1.49
N PRO A 87 8.10 15.48 1.47
CA PRO A 87 8.27 14.61 0.32
C PRO A 87 7.28 15.00 -0.80
N VAL A 88 7.80 15.14 -2.02
CA VAL A 88 7.00 15.39 -3.22
C VAL A 88 7.27 14.30 -4.26
N ARG A 89 6.26 13.94 -5.04
CA ARG A 89 6.28 12.87 -6.04
C ARG A 89 6.03 13.45 -7.42
N ASP A 90 6.74 12.95 -8.42
CA ASP A 90 6.49 13.27 -9.83
C ASP A 90 5.45 12.35 -10.49
N SER A 91 5.16 12.60 -11.77
CA SER A 91 4.24 11.78 -12.55
C SER A 91 4.69 10.34 -12.77
N LEU A 92 6.00 10.07 -12.66
CA LEU A 92 6.60 8.75 -12.86
C LEU A 92 6.67 7.92 -11.57
N GLY A 93 6.53 8.55 -10.40
CA GLY A 93 6.59 7.87 -9.12
C GLY A 93 7.91 8.02 -8.35
N TYR A 94 8.80 8.91 -8.78
CA TYR A 94 9.99 9.27 -8.01
C TYR A 94 9.65 10.31 -6.94
N VAL A 95 10.24 10.15 -5.76
CA VAL A 95 10.05 11.00 -4.60
C VAL A 95 11.29 11.83 -4.32
N TYR A 96 11.06 13.12 -4.06
CA TYR A 96 12.09 14.13 -3.81
C TYR A 96 11.81 14.93 -2.55
N GLU A 97 12.85 15.57 -2.03
CA GLU A 97 12.70 16.63 -1.04
C GLU A 97 12.23 17.92 -1.72
N SER A 98 11.13 18.49 -1.24
CA SER A 98 10.51 19.71 -1.81
C SER A 98 11.51 20.86 -1.98
N ALA A 99 12.38 21.11 -0.99
CA ALA A 99 13.37 22.16 -1.07
C ALA A 99 14.41 21.91 -2.18
N SER A 100 14.95 20.69 -2.26
CA SER A 100 15.99 20.32 -3.22
C SER A 100 15.48 20.31 -4.66
N ILE A 101 14.27 19.81 -4.90
CA ILE A 101 13.70 19.77 -6.26
C ILE A 101 13.31 21.16 -6.76
N ARG A 102 12.85 22.03 -5.86
CA ARG A 102 12.57 23.43 -6.19
C ARG A 102 13.85 24.20 -6.51
N GLU A 103 14.94 23.93 -5.80
CA GLU A 103 16.26 24.47 -6.12
C GLU A 103 16.71 24.00 -7.50
N TYR A 104 16.62 22.69 -7.76
CA TYR A 104 17.01 22.09 -9.03
C TYR A 104 16.25 22.69 -10.22
N LEU A 105 14.94 22.90 -10.07
CA LEU A 105 14.09 23.46 -11.13
C LEU A 105 14.13 24.99 -11.19
N ARG A 106 14.76 25.68 -10.22
CA ARG A 106 14.77 27.15 -10.16
C ARG A 106 15.37 27.78 -11.42
N SER A 107 16.44 27.18 -11.96
CA SER A 107 17.14 27.73 -13.12
C SER A 107 16.36 27.57 -14.43
N ASN A 108 15.38 26.66 -14.51
CA ASN A 108 14.64 26.37 -15.73
C ASN A 108 13.14 26.20 -15.43
N PRO A 109 12.34 27.29 -15.47
CA PRO A 109 10.91 27.23 -15.14
C PRO A 109 10.08 26.42 -16.15
N ASN A 110 10.58 26.28 -17.39
CA ASN A 110 9.94 25.47 -18.43
C ASN A 110 10.21 23.96 -18.28
N GLY A 111 11.01 23.57 -17.28
CA GLY A 111 11.37 22.19 -16.97
C GLY A 111 12.84 21.87 -17.23
N MET A 112 13.35 20.88 -16.51
CA MET A 112 14.73 20.40 -16.59
C MET A 112 14.74 18.90 -16.89
N LYS A 113 15.87 18.39 -17.39
CA LYS A 113 16.08 16.96 -17.52
C LYS A 113 15.85 16.26 -16.17
N HIS A 114 15.25 15.08 -16.20
CA HIS A 114 15.07 14.29 -15.00
C HIS A 114 16.41 14.00 -14.29
N PRO A 115 16.51 14.11 -12.94
CA PRO A 115 17.75 13.90 -12.20
C PRO A 115 18.20 12.43 -12.18
N VAL A 116 17.29 11.48 -12.43
CA VAL A 116 17.61 10.05 -12.52
C VAL A 116 18.06 9.68 -13.93
N ALA A 117 19.21 9.00 -14.02
CA ALA A 117 19.75 8.53 -15.28
C ALA A 117 18.81 7.55 -15.99
N GLY A 118 18.72 7.64 -17.31
CA GLY A 118 17.87 6.78 -18.13
C GLY A 118 16.41 7.25 -18.27
N VAL A 119 15.98 8.22 -17.44
CA VAL A 119 14.65 8.82 -17.57
C VAL A 119 14.71 10.00 -18.55
N GLN A 120 13.93 9.91 -19.64
CA GLN A 120 13.88 10.95 -20.69
C GLN A 120 12.77 11.99 -20.45
N HIS A 121 12.00 11.85 -19.37
CA HIS A 121 10.92 12.76 -19.01
C HIS A 121 11.44 14.14 -18.62
N LEU A 122 10.72 15.19 -19.02
CA LEU A 122 11.06 16.55 -18.66
C LEU A 122 10.37 16.89 -17.34
N LEU A 123 11.16 17.13 -16.31
CA LEU A 123 10.64 17.41 -14.98
C LEU A 123 10.22 18.88 -14.85
N THR A 124 9.00 19.13 -14.40
CA THR A 124 8.43 20.47 -14.18
C THR A 124 7.93 20.66 -12.75
N LEU A 125 7.78 21.90 -12.29
CA LEU A 125 7.21 22.16 -10.95
C LEU A 125 5.71 21.84 -10.89
N ALA A 126 5.01 21.92 -12.02
CA ALA A 126 3.55 21.75 -12.09
C ALA A 126 3.12 20.29 -11.90
N GLU A 127 3.97 19.32 -12.23
CA GLU A 127 3.63 17.89 -12.07
C GLU A 127 3.96 17.33 -10.68
N LEU A 128 4.71 18.08 -9.87
CA LEU A 128 5.08 17.66 -8.52
C LEU A 128 3.86 17.73 -7.60
N LYS A 129 3.51 16.58 -7.01
CA LYS A 129 2.42 16.46 -6.05
C LYS A 129 2.97 16.12 -4.67
N PRO A 130 2.33 16.55 -3.56
CA PRO A 130 2.68 16.06 -2.23
C PRO A 130 2.60 14.54 -2.17
N ALA A 131 3.62 13.90 -1.59
CA ALA A 131 3.68 12.44 -1.48
C ALA A 131 3.00 11.94 -0.18
N ALA A 132 1.67 12.01 -0.14
CA ALA A 132 0.87 11.64 1.04
C ALA A 132 1.13 10.19 1.51
N GLU A 133 1.41 9.28 0.59
CA GLU A 133 1.76 7.87 0.88
C GLU A 133 3.01 7.75 1.75
N VAL A 134 4.02 8.58 1.50
CA VAL A 134 5.28 8.61 2.24
C VAL A 134 5.05 9.12 3.66
N GLU A 135 4.22 10.15 3.81
CA GLU A 135 3.84 10.68 5.14
C GLU A 135 3.00 9.67 5.94
N ARG A 136 2.08 8.97 5.28
CA ARG A 136 1.31 7.87 5.86
C ARG A 136 2.23 6.75 6.35
N GLU A 137 3.24 6.39 5.56
CA GLU A 137 4.23 5.37 5.95
C GLU A 137 5.09 5.81 7.14
N LYS A 138 5.56 7.07 7.16
CA LYS A 138 6.29 7.63 8.32
C LYS A 138 5.45 7.54 9.58
N ARG A 139 4.17 7.90 9.49
CA ARG A 139 3.23 7.83 10.61
C ARG A 139 3.07 6.37 11.08
N ARG A 140 2.88 5.43 10.15
CA ARG A 140 2.75 4.00 10.43
C ARG A 140 3.99 3.46 11.17
N ARG A 141 5.19 3.77 10.68
CA ARG A 141 6.44 3.35 11.33
C ARG A 141 6.62 3.95 12.71
N ARG A 142 6.27 5.23 12.90
CA ARG A 142 6.34 5.89 14.21
C ARG A 142 5.43 5.20 15.24
N LEU A 143 4.21 4.85 14.83
CA LEU A 143 3.25 4.16 15.70
C LEU A 143 3.69 2.73 16.02
N ASN A 144 4.16 1.97 15.02
CA ASN A 144 4.66 0.61 15.23
C ASN A 144 5.92 0.57 16.11
N GLY A 145 6.83 1.54 15.94
CA GLY A 145 8.01 1.68 16.79
C GLY A 145 7.68 2.05 18.24
N ALA A 146 6.62 2.84 18.46
CA ALA A 146 6.14 3.18 19.80
C ALA A 146 5.48 1.99 20.51
N ALA A 147 4.78 1.12 19.77
CA ALA A 147 4.12 -0.07 20.34
C ALA A 147 5.11 -1.21 20.70
N GLY A 148 6.29 -1.27 20.05
CA GLY A 148 7.31 -2.29 20.31
C GLY A 148 8.30 -1.98 21.45
N GLY A 149 8.28 -0.76 22.00
CA GLY A 149 9.28 -0.29 22.97
C GLY A 149 8.97 -0.56 24.46
N ALA A 150 7.80 -1.10 24.79
CA ALA A 150 7.36 -1.23 26.19
C ALA A 150 7.82 -2.51 26.91
N ASN A 151 8.65 -3.37 26.29
CA ASN A 151 9.00 -4.68 26.87
C ASN A 151 10.48 -5.08 26.77
N ALA A 152 11.39 -4.09 26.73
CA ALA A 152 12.84 -4.32 26.78
C ALA A 152 13.45 -3.52 27.94
N GLY A 153 13.19 -3.96 29.18
CA GLY A 153 13.64 -3.23 30.36
C GLY A 153 13.49 -3.98 31.68
N LYS A 154 13.95 -5.24 31.76
CA LYS A 154 14.32 -5.87 33.04
C LYS A 154 15.17 -7.14 32.81
N ALA A 155 16.43 -6.92 32.47
CA ALA A 155 17.49 -7.87 32.78
C ALA A 155 18.55 -7.07 33.54
N HIS A 156 18.32 -6.89 34.84
CA HIS A 156 19.35 -6.35 35.72
C HIS A 156 20.30 -7.52 35.99
N ASP A 157 21.56 -7.34 35.57
CA ASP A 157 22.68 -8.20 35.90
C ASP A 157 22.68 -8.52 37.40
N PHE A 158 22.59 -9.81 37.72
CA PHE A 158 23.00 -10.38 38.99
C PHE A 158 24.34 -11.06 38.71
N ILE A 159 25.43 -10.31 38.88
CA ILE A 159 26.80 -10.84 38.97
C ILE A 159 27.32 -10.46 40.37
N ASP A 160 27.93 -11.46 41.00
CA ASP A 160 28.37 -11.62 42.40
C ASP A 160 29.19 -10.48 43.04
N VAL A 161 28.97 -10.27 44.35
CA VAL A 161 30.00 -10.30 45.44
C VAL A 161 29.34 -10.80 46.73
#